data_AF-A0A453M803-F1
#
_entry.id   AF-A0A453M803-F1
#
_cell.length_a   1.000
_cell.length_b   1.000
_cell.length_c   1.000
_cell.angle_alpha   90.00
_cell.angle_beta   90.00
_cell.angle_gamma   90.00
#
_symmetry.space_group_name_H-M   'P 1'
#
loop_
_entity.id
_entity.type
_entity.pdbx_description
1 polymer ?
#
loop_
_entity_poly.entity_id
_entity_poly.type
_entity_poly.pdbx_seq_one_letter_code
_entity_poly.pdbx_strand_id
1 'polypeptide(L)'
;LQSKTLAQVTVRPTDSPFWKGLMRVKPLFFNRTRFLVGNGANTRFWEDTWLGGTPLALQYPSLYNVVQRREAYVATVLRSTPLNISFRRTLVGNRWE
;
A
#
# COMPACT_ATOMS: atom_id res chain seq x y z
N LEU A 1 12.00 6.77 -13.64
CA LEU A 1 10.73 5.99 -13.65
C LEU A 1 10.03 6.22 -12.31
N GLN A 2 8.76 6.64 -12.28
CA GLN A 2 7.99 6.60 -11.03
C GLN A 2 7.71 5.12 -10.70
N SER A 3 8.27 4.62 -9.61
CA SER A 3 8.03 3.23 -9.16
C SER A 3 6.64 3.16 -8.53
N LYS A 4 5.60 3.07 -9.35
CA LYS A 4 4.21 2.89 -8.89
C LYS A 4 3.82 1.43 -9.01
N THR A 5 3.23 0.88 -7.96
CA THR A 5 2.74 -0.50 -7.98
C THR A 5 1.41 -0.57 -8.69
N LEU A 6 1.02 -1.77 -9.15
CA LEU A 6 -0.26 -1.96 -9.86
C LEU A 6 -1.44 -1.45 -9.02
N ALA A 7 -1.37 -1.56 -7.69
CA ALA A 7 -2.38 -1.05 -6.77
C ALA A 7 -2.57 0.48 -6.87
N GLN A 8 -1.48 1.23 -7.12
CA GLN A 8 -1.50 2.69 -7.17
C GLN A 8 -1.82 3.27 -8.54
N VAL A 9 -1.64 2.50 -9.62
CA VAL A 9 -1.89 3.01 -10.97
C VAL A 9 -3.38 3.26 -11.18
N THR A 10 -3.74 4.41 -11.72
CA THR A 10 -5.09 4.79 -12.13
C THR A 10 -5.12 5.06 -13.64
N VAL A 11 -6.29 4.90 -14.23
CA VAL A 11 -6.51 5.20 -15.66
C VAL A 11 -6.36 6.69 -15.90
N ARG A 12 -5.63 7.06 -16.95
CA ARG A 12 -5.48 8.43 -17.42
C ARG A 12 -6.21 8.63 -18.76
N PRO A 13 -6.67 9.86 -19.07
CA PRO A 13 -7.30 10.17 -20.35
C PRO A 13 -6.41 9.83 -21.55
N THR A 14 -5.09 10.02 -21.41
CA THR A 14 -4.06 9.78 -22.43
C THR A 14 -3.69 8.30 -22.62
N ASP A 15 -4.21 7.39 -21.79
CA ASP A 15 -3.83 5.98 -21.87
C ASP A 15 -4.42 5.31 -23.12
N SER A 16 -3.70 4.30 -23.61
CA SER A 16 -4.15 3.50 -24.76
C SER A 16 -5.47 2.80 -24.48
N PRO A 17 -6.31 2.54 -25.50
CA PRO A 17 -7.56 1.79 -25.34
C PRO A 17 -7.33 0.42 -24.67
N PHE A 18 -6.22 -0.24 -25.01
CA PHE A 18 -5.81 -1.49 -24.39
C PHE A 18 -5.58 -1.34 -22.88
N TRP A 19 -4.81 -0.33 -22.47
CA TRP A 19 -4.52 -0.09 -21.05
C TRP A 19 -5.78 0.25 -20.25
N LYS A 20 -6.68 1.06 -20.83
CA LYS A 20 -7.99 1.36 -20.24
C LYS A 20 -8.81 0.08 -20.03
N GLY A 21 -8.80 -0.83 -21.00
CA GLY A 21 -9.43 -2.14 -20.91
C GLY A 21 -8.85 -2.99 -19.78
N LEU A 22 -7.51 -3.11 -19.72
CA LEU A 22 -6.82 -3.86 -18.66
C LEU A 22 -7.13 -3.30 -17.26
N MET A 23 -7.12 -1.99 -17.11
CA MET A 23 -7.40 -1.33 -15.84
C MET A 23 -8.85 -1.45 -15.36
N ARG A 24 -9.81 -1.76 -16.25
CA ARG A 24 -11.19 -2.13 -15.84
C ARG A 24 -11.25 -3.47 -15.13
N VAL A 25 -10.34 -4.39 -15.43
CA VAL A 25 -10.28 -5.72 -14.80
C VAL A 25 -9.56 -5.67 -13.44
N LYS A 26 -8.73 -4.66 -13.21
CA LYS A 26 -7.93 -4.49 -11.99
C LYS A 26 -8.75 -4.68 -10.69
N PRO A 27 -9.91 -4.02 -10.46
CA PRO A 27 -10.66 -4.19 -9.21
C PRO A 27 -11.18 -5.61 -9.02
N LEU A 28 -11.62 -6.27 -10.10
CA LEU A 28 -12.09 -7.66 -10.07
C LEU A 28 -10.96 -8.62 -9.70
N PHE A 29 -9.76 -8.39 -10.25
CA PHE A 29 -8.57 -9.15 -9.90
C PHE A 29 -8.27 -9.01 -8.40
N PHE A 30 -8.08 -7.79 -7.90
CA PHE A 30 -7.76 -7.56 -6.48
C PHE A 30 -8.83 -8.10 -5.52
N ASN A 31 -10.11 -8.11 -5.90
CA ASN A 31 -11.18 -8.63 -5.06
C ASN A 31 -11.26 -10.18 -5.06
N ARG A 32 -10.78 -10.85 -6.11
CA ARG A 32 -10.88 -12.31 -6.26
C ARG A 32 -9.57 -13.05 -6.02
N THR A 33 -8.47 -12.33 -5.84
CA THR A 33 -7.14 -12.93 -5.60
C THR A 33 -6.66 -12.65 -4.19
N ARG A 34 -6.02 -13.65 -3.57
CA ARG A 34 -5.23 -13.47 -2.34
C ARG A 34 -3.75 -13.44 -2.71
N PHE A 35 -3.04 -12.42 -2.23
CA PHE A 35 -1.59 -12.37 -2.38
C PHE A 35 -0.94 -13.13 -1.23
N LEU A 36 -0.14 -14.15 -1.55
CA LEU A 36 0.74 -14.78 -0.59
C LEU A 36 2.08 -14.07 -0.62
N VAL A 37 2.41 -13.40 0.48
CA VAL A 37 3.66 -12.67 0.62
C VAL A 37 4.70 -13.66 1.09
N GLY A 38 5.77 -13.84 0.32
CA GLY A 38 6.92 -14.64 0.72
C GLY A 38 7.76 -13.92 1.79
N ASN A 39 9.05 -13.71 1.52
CA ASN A 39 9.93 -12.99 2.45
C ASN A 39 9.62 -11.48 2.57
N GLY A 40 8.70 -10.93 1.77
CA GLY A 40 8.29 -9.52 1.82
C GLY A 40 9.35 -8.52 1.38
N ALA A 41 10.46 -8.96 0.76
CA ALA A 41 11.58 -8.09 0.39
C ALA A 41 11.23 -7.11 -0.74
N ASN A 42 10.28 -7.49 -1.60
CA ASN A 42 9.82 -6.70 -2.75
C ASN A 42 8.36 -6.26 -2.63
N THR A 43 7.78 -6.31 -1.42
CA THR A 43 6.38 -5.96 -1.18
C THR A 43 6.34 -4.72 -0.30
N ARG A 44 5.70 -3.65 -0.75
CA ARG A 44 5.61 -2.40 0.00
C ARG A 44 4.57 -2.50 1.10
N PHE A 45 4.97 -2.12 2.31
CA PHE A 45 4.14 -2.25 3.50
C PHE A 45 2.85 -1.42 3.42
N TRP A 46 2.90 -0.19 2.90
CA TRP A 46 1.71 0.66 2.83
C TRP A 46 0.92 0.52 1.53
N GLU A 47 1.64 0.31 0.43
CA GLU A 47 1.11 0.55 -0.91
C GLU A 47 0.63 -0.71 -1.63
N ASP A 48 1.11 -1.89 -1.22
CA ASP A 48 0.71 -3.16 -1.81
C ASP A 48 -0.36 -3.88 -1.00
N THR A 49 -1.17 -4.67 -1.68
CA THR A 49 -2.16 -5.56 -1.05
C THR A 49 -1.46 -6.82 -0.55
N TRP A 50 -0.90 -6.74 0.64
CA TRP A 50 -0.16 -7.83 1.27
C TRP A 50 -0.84 -8.34 2.55
N LEU A 51 -1.72 -7.52 3.12
CA LEU A 51 -2.57 -7.82 4.26
C LEU A 51 -4.05 -7.60 3.88
N GLY A 52 -4.85 -8.66 3.86
CA GLY A 52 -6.25 -8.59 3.45
C GLY A 52 -6.45 -8.35 1.95
N GLY A 53 -7.54 -7.69 1.57
CA GLY A 53 -7.93 -7.45 0.17
C GLY A 53 -7.63 -6.04 -0.37
N THR A 54 -7.17 -5.11 0.48
CA THR A 54 -6.86 -3.74 0.08
C THR A 54 -5.55 -3.25 0.72
N PRO A 55 -4.79 -2.36 0.07
CA PRO A 55 -3.57 -1.79 0.65
C PRO A 55 -3.85 -1.00 1.94
N LEU A 56 -2.92 -1.05 2.89
CA LEU A 56 -3.02 -0.33 4.16
C LEU A 56 -3.14 1.19 3.99
N ALA A 57 -2.52 1.76 2.95
CA ALA A 57 -2.62 3.18 2.63
C ALA A 57 -4.06 3.62 2.30
N LEU A 58 -4.87 2.72 1.72
CA LEU A 58 -6.28 2.99 1.43
C LEU A 58 -7.17 2.73 2.65
N GLN A 59 -6.84 1.72 3.47
CA GLN A 59 -7.59 1.41 4.68
C GLN A 59 -7.38 2.48 5.78
N TYR A 60 -6.17 3.02 5.89
CA TYR A 60 -5.80 3.99 6.94
C TYR A 60 -5.17 5.28 6.35
N PRO A 61 -5.93 6.11 5.61
CA PRO A 61 -5.37 7.28 4.92
C PRO A 61 -4.73 8.29 5.87
N SER A 62 -5.35 8.52 7.04
CA SER A 62 -4.84 9.45 8.06
C SER A 62 -3.48 9.01 8.61
N LEU A 63 -3.32 7.70 8.85
CA LEU A 63 -2.07 7.14 9.34
C LEU A 63 -0.99 7.19 8.25
N TYR A 64 -1.35 6.82 7.01
CA TYR A 64 -0.46 6.88 5.87
C TYR A 64 0.07 8.30 5.60
N ASN A 65 -0.76 9.32 5.80
CA ASN A 65 -0.36 10.72 5.62
C ASN A 65 0.79 11.13 6.53
N VAL A 66 0.85 10.57 7.75
CA VAL A 66 1.91 10.88 8.73
C VAL A 66 3.11 9.93 8.65
N VAL A 67 3.10 8.91 7.79
CA VAL A 67 4.27 8.01 7.60
C VAL A 67 5.45 8.77 7.00
N GLN A 68 6.65 8.61 7.58
CA GLN A 68 7.88 9.14 7.01
C GLN A 68 8.40 8.26 5.86
N ARG A 69 8.42 6.94 6.05
CA ARG A 69 8.98 5.95 5.10
C ARG A 69 7.87 5.20 4.37
N ARG A 70 7.27 5.82 3.37
CA ARG A 70 6.16 5.22 2.59
C ARG A 70 6.60 4.03 1.73
N GLU A 71 7.84 4.05 1.25
CA GLU A 71 8.44 2.99 0.43
C GLU A 71 9.03 1.84 1.25
N ALA A 72 8.73 1.74 2.54
CA ALA A 72 9.24 0.66 3.38
C ALA A 72 8.67 -0.70 2.94
N TYR A 73 9.52 -1.71 2.85
CA TYR A 73 9.12 -3.08 2.51
C TYR A 73 8.62 -3.85 3.74
N VAL A 74 7.73 -4.82 3.51
CA VAL A 74 7.19 -5.71 4.54
C VAL A 74 8.32 -6.40 5.31
N ALA A 75 9.34 -6.90 4.61
CA ALA A 75 10.51 -7.53 5.25
C ALA A 75 11.20 -6.60 6.27
N THR A 76 11.37 -5.34 5.91
CA THR A 76 12.07 -4.35 6.75
C THR A 76 11.23 -3.93 7.94
N VAL A 77 9.92 -3.72 7.72
CA VAL A 77 8.99 -3.26 8.75
C VAL A 77 8.75 -4.33 9.81
N LEU A 78 8.58 -5.59 9.39
CA LEU A 78 8.33 -6.73 10.27
C LEU A 78 9.60 -7.34 10.89
N ARG A 79 10.78 -6.78 10.62
CA ARG A 79 12.06 -7.31 11.11
C ARG A 79 12.22 -7.20 12.64
N SER A 80 11.51 -6.27 13.27
CA SER A 80 11.63 -6.00 14.71
C SER A 80 10.27 -5.82 15.36
N THR A 81 10.23 -6.06 16.67
CA THR A 81 9.12 -5.71 17.55
C THR A 81 9.63 -4.71 18.59
N PRO A 82 9.13 -3.46 18.64
CA PRO A 82 8.05 -2.91 17.83
C PRO A 82 8.41 -2.72 16.35
N LEU A 83 7.38 -2.58 15.50
CA LEU A 83 7.50 -2.43 14.05
C LEU A 83 8.48 -1.32 13.66
N ASN A 84 9.31 -1.55 12.66
CA ASN A 84 10.27 -0.55 12.15
C ASN A 84 9.56 0.48 11.24
N ILE A 85 8.69 1.29 11.85
CA ILE A 85 7.90 2.34 11.20
C ILE A 85 8.14 3.65 11.93
N SER A 86 8.37 4.73 11.17
CA SER A 86 8.50 6.07 11.71
C SER A 86 7.40 7.01 11.17
N PHE A 87 6.88 7.84 12.06
CA PHE A 87 5.82 8.80 11.78
C PHE A 87 6.35 10.23 11.97
N ARG A 88 5.83 11.17 11.17
CA ARG A 88 6.16 12.61 11.23
C ARG A 88 5.61 13.28 12.50
N ARG A 89 4.63 12.65 13.13
CA ARG A 89 4.01 13.09 14.38
C ARG A 89 3.94 11.88 15.30
N THR A 90 4.14 12.12 16.59
CA THR A 90 3.97 11.07 17.60
C THR A 90 2.51 10.62 17.60
N LEU A 91 2.29 9.30 17.59
CA LEU A 91 0.98 8.71 17.80
C LEU A 91 0.64 8.82 19.30
N VAL A 92 0.44 10.03 19.81
CA VAL A 92 -0.02 10.24 21.19
C VAL A 92 -1.53 10.10 21.19
N GLY A 93 -2.02 8.99 21.74
CA GLY A 93 -3.42 8.87 22.14
C GLY A 93 -3.61 9.60 23.47
N ASN A 94 -4.40 10.67 23.43
CA ASN A 94 -5.33 11.14 24.47
C ASN A 94 -5.93 12.44 23.95
N ARG A 95 -7.08 12.36 23.27
CA ARG A 95 -7.83 13.55 22.86
C ARG A 95 -9.35 13.36 22.97
N TRP A 96 -9.76 12.53 23.92
CA TRP A 96 -11.16 12.30 24.30
C TRP A 96 -11.28 12.17 25.84
N GLU A 97 -10.70 13.12 26.58
CA GLU A 97 -11.23 13.49 27.90
C GLU A 97 -12.17 14.68 27.72
#